data_AF-B7PK15-F1
#
_entry.id   AF-B7PK15-F1
#
_cell.length_a   1.000
_cell.length_b   1.000
_cell.length_c   1.000
_cell.angle_alpha   90.00
_cell.angle_beta   90.00
_cell.angle_gamma   90.00
#
_symmetry.space_group_name_H-M   'P 1'
#
loop_
_entity.id
_entity.type
_entity.pdbx_description
1 polymer ?
#
loop_
_entity_poly.entity_id
_entity_poly.type
_entity_poly.pdbx_seq_one_letter_code
_entity_poly.pdbx_strand_id
1 'polypeptide(L)'
;CFPLQETWYMLYRNYAFDPAFGGTAKCVRFTNAGPEVNGAYPLVISFGNSSNSVTATLGSSPGYTAKNIINLKSEAQDTSLSVYDGYMMCKECAILRFPYANENACGLLVPESQLGQDITCCRFVFDLICGTTPKYIIYDESC
;
A
#
# COMPACT_ATOMS: atom_id res chain seq x y z
N CYS A 1 -2.24 -9.99 -5.64
CA CYS A 1 -3.33 -10.17 -4.66
C CYS A 1 -4.60 -9.41 -5.01
N PHE A 2 -4.70 -8.81 -6.20
CA PHE A 2 -5.92 -8.15 -6.66
C PHE A 2 -6.92 -9.16 -7.24
N PRO A 3 -8.23 -8.92 -7.12
CA PRO A 3 -8.84 -7.86 -6.30
C PRO A 3 -8.62 -8.11 -4.79
N LEU A 4 -8.52 -7.05 -3.99
CA LEU A 4 -8.36 -7.17 -2.54
C LEU A 4 -9.63 -7.82 -1.95
N GLN A 5 -9.45 -8.89 -1.18
CA GLN A 5 -10.56 -9.67 -0.60
C GLN A 5 -11.08 -9.09 0.73
N GLU A 6 -10.29 -8.21 1.35
CA GLU A 6 -10.59 -7.54 2.61
C GLU A 6 -9.89 -6.17 2.62
N THR A 7 -10.11 -5.37 3.66
CA THR A 7 -9.41 -4.08 3.82
C THR A 7 -7.97 -4.33 4.23
N TRP A 8 -7.04 -3.62 3.60
CA TRP A 8 -5.62 -3.66 3.95
C TRP A 8 -5.23 -2.40 4.69
N TYR A 9 -4.51 -2.57 5.80
CA TYR A 9 -4.09 -1.51 6.71
C TYR A 9 -2.59 -1.31 6.62
N MET A 10 -2.14 -0.07 6.46
CA MET A 10 -0.72 0.27 6.61
C MET A 10 -0.37 0.33 8.09
N LEU A 11 0.48 -0.58 8.55
CA LEU A 11 0.92 -0.59 9.94
C LEU A 11 1.91 0.54 10.23
N TYR A 12 2.93 0.63 9.40
CA TYR A 12 3.95 1.66 9.50
C TYR A 12 4.68 1.84 8.16
N ARG A 13 5.42 2.95 8.07
CA ARG A 13 6.23 3.31 6.90
C ARG A 13 7.53 3.98 7.32
N ASN A 14 8.53 4.01 6.43
CA ASN A 14 9.84 4.60 6.73
C ASN A 14 9.97 6.08 6.32
N TYR A 15 8.87 6.74 5.96
CA TYR A 15 8.85 8.14 5.53
C TYR A 15 7.75 8.92 6.26
N ALA A 16 8.06 10.16 6.68
CA ALA A 16 7.17 10.92 7.55
C ALA A 16 5.91 11.44 6.83
N PHE A 17 6.07 11.92 5.60
CA PHE A 17 5.05 12.66 4.85
C PHE A 17 4.78 12.01 3.49
N ASP A 18 3.51 11.69 3.22
CA ASP A 18 3.04 11.20 1.92
C ASP A 18 2.40 12.34 1.13
N PRO A 19 2.98 12.77 0.00
CA PRO A 19 2.47 13.89 -0.79
C PRO A 19 1.18 13.57 -1.55
N ALA A 20 0.83 12.29 -1.70
CA ALA A 20 -0.33 11.85 -2.47
C ALA A 20 -1.52 11.44 -1.58
N PHE A 21 -1.24 10.76 -0.48
CA PHE A 21 -2.26 10.13 0.37
C PHE A 21 -2.08 10.53 1.84
N GLY A 22 -2.61 11.71 2.17
CA GLY A 22 -2.87 12.09 3.55
C GLY A 22 -1.72 12.73 4.31
N GLY A 23 -0.59 13.08 3.69
CA GLY A 23 0.49 13.78 4.38
C GLY A 23 1.03 12.96 5.54
N THR A 24 0.86 13.44 6.78
CA THR A 24 1.22 12.75 8.03
C THR A 24 0.03 12.01 8.68
N ALA A 25 -1.08 11.84 7.97
CA ALA A 25 -2.28 11.18 8.49
C ALA A 25 -2.03 9.71 8.86
N LYS A 26 -2.77 9.26 9.87
CA LYS A 26 -2.85 7.87 10.31
C LYS A 26 -3.99 7.13 9.58
N CYS A 27 -4.18 5.87 9.92
CA CYS A 27 -5.29 5.05 9.47
C CYS A 27 -5.37 4.91 7.95
N VAL A 28 -4.21 4.74 7.30
CA VAL A 28 -4.16 4.51 5.85
C VAL A 28 -4.69 3.10 5.55
N ARG A 29 -5.76 3.03 4.77
CA ARG A 29 -6.47 1.80 4.42
C ARG A 29 -6.71 1.71 2.92
N PHE A 30 -6.68 0.50 2.39
CA PHE A 30 -6.96 0.18 0.99
C PHE A 30 -8.11 -0.81 0.95
N THR A 31 -9.21 -0.45 0.31
CA THR A 31 -10.40 -1.29 0.20
C THR A 31 -10.81 -1.44 -1.25
N ASN A 32 -11.19 -2.65 -1.65
CA ASN A 32 -11.75 -2.88 -2.98
C ASN A 32 -13.13 -2.21 -3.10
N ALA A 33 -13.33 -1.40 -4.14
CA ALA A 33 -14.55 -0.61 -4.31
C ALA A 33 -15.58 -1.26 -5.26
N GLY A 34 -15.20 -2.33 -5.96
CA GLY A 34 -16.06 -2.97 -6.96
C GLY A 34 -15.34 -4.09 -7.72
N PRO A 35 -16.02 -4.70 -8.71
CA PRO A 35 -15.42 -5.73 -9.55
C PRO A 35 -14.33 -5.14 -10.46
N GLU A 36 -13.45 -6.03 -10.93
CA GLU A 36 -12.50 -5.69 -11.98
C GLU A 36 -13.22 -5.40 -13.30
N VAL A 37 -12.77 -4.36 -14.00
CA VAL A 37 -13.27 -3.98 -15.32
C VAL A 37 -12.08 -3.71 -16.24
N ASN A 38 -11.93 -4.53 -17.29
CA ASN A 38 -10.88 -4.37 -18.33
C ASN A 38 -9.45 -4.28 -17.78
N GLY A 39 -9.10 -5.10 -16.79
CA GLY A 39 -7.79 -5.14 -16.13
C GLY A 39 -7.55 -4.02 -15.12
N ALA A 40 -8.59 -3.24 -14.79
CA ALA A 40 -8.57 -2.18 -13.81
C ALA A 40 -9.37 -2.57 -12.56
N TYR A 41 -8.77 -2.35 -11.39
CA TYR A 41 -9.33 -2.68 -10.08
C TYR A 41 -9.70 -1.39 -9.35
N PRO A 42 -10.99 -1.11 -9.12
CA PRO A 42 -11.41 0.07 -8.40
C PRO A 42 -11.11 -0.07 -6.90
N LEU A 43 -10.49 0.94 -6.31
CA LEU A 43 -10.09 0.99 -4.90
C LEU A 43 -10.53 2.30 -4.25
N VAL A 44 -10.75 2.24 -2.94
CA VAL A 44 -10.77 3.42 -2.07
C VAL A 44 -9.53 3.39 -1.20
N ILE A 45 -8.77 4.50 -1.20
CA ILE A 45 -7.67 4.73 -0.26
C ILE A 45 -8.14 5.74 0.78
N SER A 46 -8.29 5.30 2.02
CA SER A 46 -8.71 6.13 3.15
C SER A 46 -7.51 6.52 4.01
N PHE A 47 -7.51 7.72 4.57
CA PHE A 47 -6.46 8.25 5.46
C PHE A 47 -7.05 9.32 6.37
N GLY A 48 -6.86 9.19 7.68
CA GLY A 48 -7.57 10.01 8.67
C GLY A 48 -9.09 9.98 8.44
N ASN A 49 -9.70 11.16 8.29
CA ASN A 49 -11.14 11.32 7.97
C ASN A 49 -11.40 11.57 6.48
N SER A 50 -10.42 11.31 5.61
CA SER A 50 -10.49 11.57 4.18
C SER A 50 -10.33 10.27 3.38
N SER A 51 -10.78 10.29 2.13
CA SER A 51 -10.60 9.16 1.22
C SER A 51 -10.51 9.62 -0.22
N ASN A 52 -9.83 8.83 -1.05
CA ASN A 52 -9.71 9.02 -2.49
C ASN A 52 -10.10 7.73 -3.21
N SER A 53 -11.00 7.85 -4.19
CA SER A 53 -11.26 6.78 -5.16
C SER A 53 -10.16 6.75 -6.20
N VAL A 54 -9.59 5.57 -6.43
CA VAL A 54 -8.54 5.35 -7.43
C VAL A 54 -8.82 4.08 -8.22
N THR A 55 -8.35 4.04 -9.45
CA THR A 55 -8.29 2.81 -10.23
C THR A 55 -6.86 2.28 -10.23
N ALA A 56 -6.68 1.02 -9.82
CA ALA A 56 -5.39 0.34 -9.88
C ALA A 56 -5.29 -0.49 -11.16
N THR A 57 -4.16 -0.39 -11.86
CA THR A 57 -3.78 -1.31 -12.95
C THR A 57 -2.43 -1.93 -12.63
N LEU A 58 -2.21 -3.16 -13.12
CA LEU A 58 -1.01 -3.94 -12.78
C LEU A 58 -0.08 -4.06 -13.98
N GLY A 59 1.20 -3.76 -13.77
CA GLY A 59 2.27 -3.88 -14.76
C GLY A 59 3.49 -4.61 -14.23
N SER A 60 4.46 -4.86 -15.11
CA SER A 60 5.72 -5.53 -14.76
C SER A 60 6.89 -4.60 -15.03
N SER A 61 7.84 -4.54 -14.09
CA SER A 61 9.09 -3.81 -14.28
C SER A 61 10.01 -4.50 -15.29
N PRO A 62 10.99 -3.80 -15.89
CA PRO A 62 11.91 -4.40 -16.86
C PRO A 62 12.59 -5.67 -16.32
N GLY A 63 12.57 -6.74 -17.13
CA GLY A 63 13.15 -8.04 -16.76
C GLY A 63 12.23 -8.95 -15.94
N TYR A 64 11.03 -8.50 -15.56
CA TYR A 64 10.07 -9.30 -14.81
C TYR A 64 8.85 -9.70 -15.66
N THR A 65 8.40 -10.94 -15.49
CA THR A 65 7.08 -11.40 -15.96
C THR A 65 6.01 -11.17 -14.90
N ALA A 66 6.37 -11.25 -13.61
CA ALA A 66 5.48 -10.97 -12.50
C ALA A 66 5.03 -9.50 -12.52
N LYS A 67 3.73 -9.27 -12.27
CA LYS A 67 3.15 -7.92 -12.20
C LYS A 67 3.48 -7.27 -10.84
N ASN A 68 4.64 -6.63 -10.76
CA ASN A 68 5.17 -6.02 -9.54
C ASN A 68 5.01 -4.49 -9.48
N ILE A 69 4.28 -3.89 -10.43
CA ILE A 69 3.94 -2.46 -10.41
C ILE A 69 2.43 -2.32 -10.27
N ILE A 70 2.01 -1.46 -9.34
CA ILE A 70 0.63 -1.03 -9.14
C ILE A 70 0.55 0.44 -9.57
N ASN A 71 -0.11 0.70 -10.70
CA ASN A 71 -0.36 2.06 -11.16
C ASN A 71 -1.72 2.51 -10.65
N LEU A 72 -1.73 3.54 -9.80
CA LEU A 72 -2.91 4.14 -9.22
C LEU A 72 -3.26 5.41 -10.01
N LYS A 73 -4.43 5.43 -10.62
CA LYS A 73 -4.99 6.63 -11.25
C LYS A 73 -6.08 7.20 -10.35
N SER A 74 -5.92 8.45 -9.93
CA SER A 74 -6.97 9.13 -9.16
C SER A 74 -8.18 9.42 -10.05
N GLU A 75 -9.39 9.28 -9.51
CA GLU A 75 -10.61 9.67 -10.22
C GLU A 75 -10.86 11.19 -10.14
N ALA A 76 -10.39 11.82 -9.04
CA ALA A 76 -10.58 13.25 -8.79
C ALA A 76 -9.48 14.12 -9.41
N GLN A 77 -8.31 13.54 -9.67
CA GLN A 77 -7.15 14.24 -10.21
C GLN A 77 -6.63 13.45 -11.41
N ASP A 78 -6.28 14.12 -12.51
CA ASP A 78 -5.68 13.44 -13.67
C ASP A 78 -4.19 13.14 -13.45
N THR A 79 -3.88 12.60 -12.27
CA THR A 79 -2.54 12.20 -11.85
C THR A 79 -2.51 10.68 -11.70
N SER A 80 -1.41 10.10 -12.16
CA SER A 80 -1.12 8.67 -12.02
C SER A 80 0.15 8.49 -11.21
N LEU A 81 0.12 7.56 -10.25
CA LEU A 81 1.22 7.26 -9.35
C LEU A 81 1.55 5.77 -9.45
N SER A 82 2.82 5.43 -9.45
CA SER A 82 3.27 4.04 -9.44
C SER A 82 3.78 3.65 -8.06
N VAL A 83 3.28 2.52 -7.57
CA VAL A 83 3.71 1.84 -6.35
C VAL A 83 4.34 0.51 -6.78
N TYR A 84 5.44 0.12 -6.14
CA TYR A 84 6.14 -1.11 -6.50
C TYR A 84 6.02 -2.13 -5.38
N ASP A 85 5.79 -3.37 -5.76
CA ASP A 85 5.75 -4.49 -4.83
C ASP A 85 7.17 -4.95 -4.52
N GLY A 86 7.62 -4.70 -3.29
CA GLY A 86 8.92 -5.17 -2.78
C GLY A 86 8.86 -6.58 -2.21
N TYR A 87 7.71 -6.96 -1.63
CA TYR A 87 7.43 -8.30 -1.14
C TYR A 87 5.94 -8.44 -0.87
N MET A 88 5.37 -9.59 -1.19
CA MET A 88 3.94 -9.82 -1.05
C MET A 88 3.61 -11.25 -0.68
N MET A 89 2.82 -11.40 0.38
CA MET A 89 2.13 -12.62 0.76
C MET A 89 0.64 -12.30 0.89
N CYS A 90 -0.16 -12.70 -0.10
CA CYS A 90 -1.54 -12.21 -0.27
C CYS A 90 -2.51 -12.43 0.89
N LYS A 91 -2.17 -13.26 1.87
CA LYS A 91 -2.99 -13.53 3.06
C LYS A 91 -2.35 -13.04 4.35
N GLU A 92 -1.18 -12.40 4.26
CA GLU A 92 -0.35 -12.04 5.41
C GLU A 92 0.07 -10.57 5.38
N CYS A 93 0.76 -10.13 4.32
CA CYS A 93 1.32 -8.78 4.27
C CYS A 93 1.82 -8.37 2.88
N ALA A 94 2.08 -7.07 2.74
CA ALA A 94 2.67 -6.44 1.58
C ALA A 94 3.71 -5.41 2.05
N ILE A 95 4.87 -5.40 1.40
CA ILE A 95 5.89 -4.37 1.55
C ILE A 95 5.91 -3.61 0.25
N LEU A 96 5.36 -2.41 0.27
CA LEU A 96 5.21 -1.57 -0.91
C LEU A 96 6.23 -0.44 -0.89
N ARG A 97 6.78 -0.11 -2.06
CA ARG A 97 7.65 1.04 -2.31
C ARG A 97 6.87 2.17 -2.95
N PHE A 98 7.08 3.39 -2.46
CA PHE A 98 6.34 4.58 -2.84
C PHE A 98 7.28 5.65 -3.43
N PRO A 99 7.89 5.41 -4.61
CA PRO A 99 8.95 6.27 -5.15
C PRO A 99 8.52 7.73 -5.38
N TYR A 100 7.21 7.98 -5.52
CA TYR A 100 6.67 9.33 -5.60
C TYR A 100 6.83 10.14 -4.30
N ALA A 101 6.96 9.49 -3.14
CA ALA A 101 7.15 10.15 -1.84
C ALA A 101 8.63 10.46 -1.59
N ASN A 102 9.51 9.49 -1.88
CA ASN A 102 10.96 9.64 -2.07
C ASN A 102 11.55 8.30 -2.55
N GLU A 103 12.81 8.30 -2.97
CA GLU A 103 13.50 7.14 -3.57
C GLU A 103 13.46 5.86 -2.70
N ASN A 104 13.49 6.00 -1.38
CA ASN A 104 13.56 4.88 -0.43
C ASN A 104 12.24 4.62 0.31
N ALA A 105 11.18 5.36 -0.02
CA ALA A 105 9.91 5.33 0.68
C ALA A 105 9.28 3.93 0.59
N CYS A 106 8.87 3.42 1.75
CA CYS A 106 8.35 2.07 1.89
C CYS A 106 7.36 1.97 3.06
N GLY A 107 6.37 1.10 2.92
CA GLY A 107 5.37 0.81 3.95
C GLY A 107 5.07 -0.68 4.06
N LEU A 108 4.79 -1.12 5.28
CA LEU A 108 4.25 -2.44 5.56
C LEU A 108 2.73 -2.35 5.69
N LEU A 109 2.02 -3.14 4.89
CA LEU A 109 0.59 -3.29 4.93
C LEU A 109 0.22 -4.74 5.30
N VAL A 110 -0.90 -4.90 5.98
CA VAL A 110 -1.47 -6.21 6.31
C VAL A 110 -2.97 -6.23 6.02
N PRO A 111 -3.56 -7.39 5.69
CA PRO A 111 -5.00 -7.54 5.67
C PRO A 111 -5.60 -7.36 7.07
N GLU A 112 -6.86 -6.97 7.15
CA GLU A 112 -7.63 -6.81 8.39
C GLU A 112 -7.54 -8.06 9.28
N SER A 113 -7.64 -9.24 8.69
CA SER A 113 -7.51 -10.55 9.37
C SER A 113 -6.17 -10.79 10.07
N GLN A 114 -5.14 -9.98 9.78
CA GLN A 114 -3.80 -10.08 10.34
C GLN A 114 -3.48 -8.97 11.35
N LEU A 115 -4.43 -8.07 11.64
CA LEU A 115 -4.27 -7.10 12.71
C LEU A 115 -4.12 -7.83 14.06
N GLY A 116 -3.10 -7.43 14.83
CA GLY A 116 -2.77 -8.05 16.11
C GLY A 116 -2.12 -9.44 16.03
N GLN A 117 -1.98 -10.02 14.83
CA GLN A 117 -1.35 -11.34 14.65
C GLN A 117 0.18 -11.24 14.58
N ASP A 118 0.85 -12.39 14.74
CA ASP A 118 2.29 -12.49 14.54
C ASP A 118 2.63 -12.49 13.04
N ILE A 119 3.26 -11.40 12.62
CA ILE A 119 3.72 -11.15 11.24
C ILE A 119 5.25 -10.99 11.20
N THR A 120 5.98 -11.71 12.07
CA THR A 120 7.45 -11.57 12.23
C THR A 120 8.20 -11.69 10.91
N CYS A 121 7.83 -12.62 10.03
CA CYS A 121 8.43 -12.75 8.69
C CYS A 121 8.32 -11.45 7.88
N CYS A 122 7.14 -10.83 7.87
CA CYS A 122 6.90 -9.58 7.16
C CYS A 122 7.69 -8.41 7.76
N ARG A 123 7.81 -8.35 9.09
CA ARG A 123 8.61 -7.34 9.80
C ARG A 123 10.10 -7.49 9.47
N PHE A 124 10.61 -8.72 9.45
CA PHE A 124 11.98 -9.02 9.05
C PHE A 124 12.26 -8.60 7.60
N VAL A 125 11.36 -8.94 6.68
CA VAL A 125 11.49 -8.54 5.27
C VAL A 125 11.40 -7.02 5.11
N PHE A 126 10.52 -6.34 5.84
CA PHE A 126 10.49 -4.88 5.86
C PHE A 126 11.84 -4.32 6.29
N ASP A 127 12.45 -4.82 7.37
CA ASP A 127 13.73 -4.32 7.85
C ASP A 127 14.86 -4.53 6.84
N LEU A 128 14.86 -5.66 6.15
CA LEU A 128 15.83 -5.97 5.10
C LEU A 128 15.71 -5.02 3.89
N ILE A 129 14.48 -4.71 3.48
CA ILE A 129 14.21 -3.97 2.25
C ILE A 129 14.18 -2.45 2.52
N CYS A 130 13.58 -2.03 3.62
CA CYS A 130 13.18 -0.65 3.88
C CYS A 130 13.99 0.02 5.00
N GLY A 131 14.87 -0.73 5.64
CA GLY A 131 15.68 -0.29 6.76
C GLY A 131 14.93 -0.41 8.10
N THR A 132 15.71 -0.47 9.17
CA THR A 132 15.19 -0.63 10.54
C THR A 132 14.71 0.67 11.17
N THR A 133 15.13 1.83 10.65
CA THR A 133 14.78 3.16 11.16
C THR A 133 14.86 4.23 10.05
N PRO A 134 13.97 5.25 10.05
CA PRO A 134 12.84 5.45 10.96
C PRO A 134 11.63 4.54 10.64
N LYS A 135 10.75 4.33 11.63
CA LYS A 135 9.43 3.70 11.45
C LYS A 135 8.33 4.60 12.01
N TYR A 136 7.55 5.21 11.12
CA TYR A 136 6.39 6.02 11.47
C TYR A 136 5.17 5.11 11.56
N ILE A 137 4.59 4.99 12.76
CA ILE A 137 3.41 4.17 13.01
C ILE A 137 2.18 4.85 12.41
N ILE A 138 1.49 4.15 11.53
CA ILE A 138 0.32 4.64 10.77
C ILE A 138 -0.98 4.02 11.29
N TYR A 139 -0.94 2.75 11.70
CA TYR A 139 -2.06 2.08 12.34
C TYR A 139 -1.92 2.10 13.86
N ASP A 140 -3.02 2.38 14.55
CA ASP A 140 -3.23 2.09 15.96
C ASP A 140 -4.69 1.69 16.17
N GLU A 141 -5.07 1.33 17.40
CA GLU A 141 -6.42 0.83 17.74
C GLU A 141 -7.54 1.88 17.55
N SER A 142 -7.21 3.16 17.31
CA SER A 142 -8.21 4.18 16.97
C SER A 142 -8.60 4.17 15.49
N CYS A 143 -7.84 3.41 14.69
CA CYS A 143 -8.21 3.00 13.36
C CYS A 143 -9.13 1.76 13.43
#